data_AF-A0AA36IPY2-F1
#
_entry.id   AF-A0AA36IPY2-F1
#
_cell.length_a   1.000
_cell.length_b   1.000
_cell.length_c   1.000
_cell.angle_alpha   90.00
_cell.angle_beta   90.00
_cell.angle_gamma   90.00
#
_symmetry.space_group_name_H-M   'P 1'
#
loop_
_entity.id
_entity.type
_entity.pdbx_description
1 polymer ?
#
loop_
_entity_poly.entity_id
_entity_poly.type
_entity_poly.pdbx_seq_one_letter_code
_entity_poly.pdbx_strand_id
1 'polypeptide(L)'
;MGKLQELREAAGLTQAQLAKAAGTSQPQIFRLEKSKRTLSKDWAERLAPALRTSPAALMFDQAAATGLPIVGVAQAGAFREVAVFDYDEDDRPMIALARDFRFPDASQYALQVAGESMNRRYPNGTFVSCVAWADTGRMDPVPGMCLHVERHQGPLVEVTLKLYAERDGKRWLEPDSTDGRFKPIEINGDDGTEIVVKGLVTGSWRPETFD
;
A
#
# COMPACT_ATOMS: atom_id res chain seq x y z
N MET A 1 -6.48 -18.18 -14.54
CA MET A 1 -6.85 -17.50 -15.80
C MET A 1 -5.60 -16.81 -16.34
N GLY A 2 -5.64 -16.15 -17.49
CA GLY A 2 -4.50 -15.34 -17.96
C GLY A 2 -4.57 -13.92 -17.39
N LYS A 3 -3.43 -13.31 -17.06
CA LYS A 3 -3.34 -11.94 -16.49
C LYS A 3 -4.17 -10.89 -17.25
N LEU A 4 -4.11 -10.90 -18.58
CA LEU A 4 -4.88 -9.98 -19.43
C LEU A 4 -6.40 -10.16 -19.26
N GLN A 5 -6.85 -11.41 -19.09
CA GLN A 5 -8.24 -11.74 -18.87
C GLN A 5 -8.73 -11.18 -17.52
N GLU A 6 -7.93 -11.37 -16.47
CA GLU A 6 -8.22 -10.89 -15.11
C GLU A 6 -8.30 -9.36 -15.06
N LEU A 7 -7.35 -8.65 -15.68
CA LEU A 7 -7.35 -7.19 -15.77
C LEU A 7 -8.56 -6.65 -16.54
N ARG A 8 -8.96 -7.33 -17.62
CA ARG A 8 -10.17 -6.97 -18.38
C ARG A 8 -11.43 -7.11 -17.52
N GLU A 9 -11.56 -8.21 -16.78
CA GLU A 9 -12.70 -8.48 -15.91
C GLU A 9 -12.75 -7.50 -14.74
N ALA A 10 -11.60 -7.19 -14.12
CA ALA A 10 -11.47 -6.16 -13.09
C ALA A 10 -11.82 -4.75 -13.61
N ALA A 11 -11.53 -4.47 -14.89
CA ALA A 11 -11.93 -3.24 -15.55
C ALA A 11 -13.43 -3.20 -15.89
N GLY A 12 -14.18 -4.29 -15.70
CA GLY A 12 -15.61 -4.40 -16.03
C GLY A 12 -15.90 -4.52 -17.52
N LEU A 13 -14.91 -4.94 -18.32
CA LEU A 13 -15.01 -4.97 -19.78
C LEU A 13 -15.25 -6.40 -20.30
N THR A 14 -16.07 -6.53 -21.33
CA THR A 14 -16.10 -7.71 -22.19
C THR A 14 -14.94 -7.69 -23.18
N GLN A 15 -14.60 -8.85 -23.77
CA GLN A 15 -13.56 -8.90 -24.81
C GLN A 15 -13.89 -7.98 -26.00
N ALA A 16 -15.17 -7.86 -26.37
CA ALA A 16 -15.62 -7.00 -27.44
C ALA A 16 -15.46 -5.51 -27.10
N GLN A 17 -15.72 -5.12 -25.84
CA GLN A 17 -15.51 -3.74 -25.38
C GLN A 17 -14.03 -3.38 -25.32
N LEU A 18 -13.17 -4.27 -24.83
CA LEU A 18 -11.72 -4.06 -24.83
C LEU A 18 -11.18 -3.95 -26.26
N ALA A 19 -11.65 -4.81 -27.18
CA ALA A 19 -11.29 -4.75 -28.59
C ALA A 19 -11.65 -3.39 -29.21
N LYS A 20 -12.87 -2.91 -28.96
CA LYS A 20 -13.33 -1.59 -29.42
C LYS A 20 -12.46 -0.46 -28.87
N ALA A 21 -12.12 -0.51 -27.59
CA ALA A 21 -11.30 0.52 -26.94
C ALA A 21 -9.85 0.53 -27.47
N ALA A 22 -9.29 -0.64 -27.80
CA ALA A 22 -7.93 -0.78 -28.31
C ALA A 22 -7.82 -0.74 -29.84
N GLY A 23 -8.92 -0.42 -30.55
CA GLY A 23 -8.94 -0.35 -32.01
C GLY A 23 -8.66 -1.68 -32.72
N THR A 24 -9.13 -2.80 -32.16
CA THR A 24 -8.92 -4.15 -32.72
C THR A 24 -10.19 -5.01 -32.73
N SER A 25 -10.08 -6.30 -33.04
CA SER A 25 -11.18 -7.26 -33.10
C SER A 25 -11.26 -8.15 -31.86
N GLN A 26 -12.46 -8.58 -31.48
CA GLN A 26 -12.68 -9.51 -30.36
C GLN A 26 -11.85 -10.81 -30.50
N PRO A 27 -11.73 -11.46 -31.68
CA PRO A 27 -10.89 -12.64 -31.84
C PRO A 27 -9.39 -12.37 -31.61
N GLN A 28 -8.92 -11.14 -31.83
CA GLN A 28 -7.55 -10.75 -31.52
C GLN A 28 -7.34 -10.69 -30.01
N ILE A 29 -8.26 -10.06 -29.26
CA ILE A 29 -8.24 -10.05 -27.79
C ILE A 29 -8.28 -11.47 -27.23
N PHE A 30 -9.17 -12.33 -27.74
CA PHE A 30 -9.23 -13.73 -27.33
C PHE A 30 -7.89 -14.46 -27.54
N ARG A 31 -7.23 -14.24 -28.69
CA ARG A 31 -5.90 -14.82 -28.96
C ARG A 31 -4.82 -14.28 -28.02
N LEU A 32 -4.86 -12.99 -27.71
CA LEU A 32 -3.94 -12.38 -26.74
C LEU A 32 -4.15 -12.95 -25.33
N GLU A 33 -5.40 -13.14 -24.89
CA GLU A 33 -5.72 -13.74 -23.59
C GLU A 33 -5.34 -15.21 -23.47
N LYS A 34 -5.35 -15.97 -24.58
CA LYS A 34 -4.94 -17.38 -24.63
C LYS A 34 -3.45 -17.58 -24.86
N SER A 35 -2.73 -16.54 -25.25
CA SER A 35 -1.30 -16.60 -25.50
C SER A 35 -0.53 -16.87 -24.20
N LYS A 36 0.41 -17.82 -24.24
CA LYS A 36 1.41 -18.02 -23.17
C LYS A 36 2.63 -17.10 -23.32
N ARG A 37 2.71 -16.33 -24.42
CA ARG A 37 3.79 -15.39 -24.69
C ARG A 37 3.47 -14.03 -24.07
N THR A 38 4.51 -13.37 -23.58
CA THR A 38 4.48 -11.97 -23.16
C THR A 38 3.86 -11.07 -24.23
N LEU A 39 3.03 -10.10 -23.82
CA LEU A 39 2.48 -9.09 -24.72
C LEU A 39 3.63 -8.29 -25.36
N SER A 40 3.50 -7.97 -26.64
CA SER A 40 4.40 -7.01 -27.27
C SER A 40 4.17 -5.61 -26.70
N LYS A 41 5.19 -4.76 -26.81
CA LYS A 41 5.12 -3.35 -26.42
C LYS A 41 3.94 -2.62 -27.05
N ASP A 42 3.76 -2.77 -28.36
CA ASP A 42 2.66 -2.17 -29.11
C ASP A 42 1.28 -2.58 -28.56
N TRP A 43 1.09 -3.85 -28.23
CA TRP A 43 -0.17 -4.32 -27.63
C TRP A 43 -0.37 -3.79 -26.21
N ALA A 44 0.68 -3.77 -25.41
CA ALA A 44 0.62 -3.25 -24.05
C ALA A 44 0.26 -1.77 -24.03
N GLU A 45 0.88 -0.95 -24.88
CA GLU A 45 0.59 0.48 -25.02
C GLU A 45 -0.84 0.73 -25.49
N ARG A 46 -1.38 -0.12 -26.39
CA ARG A 46 -2.76 -0.02 -26.88
C ARG A 46 -3.81 -0.42 -25.84
N LEU A 47 -3.53 -1.43 -25.03
CA LEU A 47 -4.51 -2.01 -24.10
C LEU A 47 -4.50 -1.31 -22.74
N ALA A 48 -3.34 -0.82 -22.30
CA ALA A 48 -3.14 -0.18 -20.99
C ALA A 48 -4.16 0.93 -20.66
N PRO A 49 -4.46 1.88 -21.55
CA PRO A 49 -5.42 2.96 -21.25
C PRO A 49 -6.83 2.43 -20.95
N ALA A 50 -7.29 1.44 -21.71
CA ALA A 50 -8.62 0.84 -21.53
C ALA A 50 -8.70 -0.01 -20.25
N LEU A 51 -7.58 -0.63 -19.86
CA LEU A 51 -7.46 -1.47 -18.67
C LEU A 51 -7.12 -0.70 -17.40
N ARG A 52 -6.89 0.62 -17.49
CA ARG A 52 -6.50 1.48 -16.36
C ARG A 52 -5.25 0.96 -15.64
N THR A 53 -4.24 0.54 -16.40
CA THR A 53 -2.94 0.07 -15.89
C THR A 53 -1.80 0.57 -16.78
N SER A 54 -0.55 0.31 -16.42
CA SER A 54 0.62 0.68 -17.22
C SER A 54 0.98 -0.38 -18.28
N PRO A 55 1.57 -0.01 -19.44
CA PRO A 55 2.10 -0.97 -20.41
C PRO A 55 3.15 -1.89 -19.79
N ALA A 56 3.98 -1.36 -18.88
CA ALA A 56 4.96 -2.14 -18.13
C ALA A 56 4.28 -3.24 -17.31
N ALA A 57 3.19 -2.96 -16.61
CA ALA A 57 2.44 -3.97 -15.86
C ALA A 57 1.81 -5.05 -16.76
N LEU A 58 1.50 -4.76 -18.03
CA LEU A 58 0.97 -5.75 -18.99
C LEU A 58 2.06 -6.64 -19.61
N MET A 59 3.25 -6.08 -19.83
CA MET A 59 4.38 -6.78 -20.46
C MET A 59 5.20 -7.57 -19.46
N PHE A 60 5.50 -6.96 -18.32
CA PHE A 60 6.25 -7.61 -17.29
C PHE A 60 5.26 -8.31 -16.40
N ASP A 61 5.49 -9.60 -16.21
CA ASP A 61 4.87 -10.24 -15.07
C ASP A 61 5.48 -9.55 -13.85
N GLN A 62 4.65 -8.92 -13.00
CA GLN A 62 5.13 -8.57 -11.65
C GLN A 62 5.35 -9.85 -10.81
N ALA A 63 5.37 -11.02 -11.42
CA ALA A 63 5.97 -12.23 -10.88
C ALA A 63 7.51 -12.10 -10.83
N ALA A 64 8.00 -11.15 -10.04
CA ALA A 64 9.27 -11.22 -9.31
C ALA A 64 9.41 -10.01 -8.36
N ALA A 65 8.44 -9.81 -7.47
CA ALA A 65 8.75 -9.24 -6.16
C ALA A 65 8.15 -10.20 -5.14
N THR A 66 8.96 -11.17 -4.71
CA THR A 66 8.62 -12.17 -3.68
C THR A 66 8.60 -11.51 -2.30
N GLY A 67 7.91 -10.37 -2.18
CA GLY A 67 7.72 -9.70 -0.92
C GLY A 67 7.51 -8.20 -0.96
N LEU A 68 7.22 -7.65 0.21
CA LEU A 68 7.19 -6.21 0.46
C LEU A 68 8.47 -5.79 1.21
N PRO A 69 9.14 -4.70 0.80
CA PRO A 69 10.28 -4.18 1.54
C PRO A 69 9.83 -3.67 2.90
N ILE A 70 10.54 -4.06 3.95
CA ILE A 70 10.36 -3.48 5.29
C ILE A 70 11.11 -2.15 5.29
N VAL A 71 10.36 -1.05 5.36
CA VAL A 71 10.94 0.31 5.31
C VAL A 71 11.14 0.93 6.69
N GLY A 72 10.74 0.22 7.75
CA GLY A 72 10.94 0.69 9.11
C GLY A 72 10.09 -0.02 10.16
N VAL A 73 10.18 0.53 11.37
CA VAL A 73 9.46 0.06 12.56
C VAL A 73 8.47 1.14 12.98
N ALA A 74 7.19 0.79 13.07
CA ALA A 74 6.15 1.65 13.61
C ALA A 74 6.02 1.44 15.13
N GLN A 75 6.47 2.43 15.90
CA GLN A 75 6.49 2.39 17.35
C GLN A 75 5.97 3.71 17.92
N ALA A 76 4.76 3.69 18.49
CA ALA A 76 4.21 4.89 19.12
C ALA A 76 5.04 5.34 20.33
N GLY A 77 5.29 6.63 20.42
CA GLY A 77 6.10 7.29 21.44
C GLY A 77 7.61 7.24 21.22
N ALA A 78 8.10 6.59 20.16
CA ALA A 78 9.53 6.48 19.88
C ALA A 78 9.98 7.50 18.82
N PHE A 79 10.52 8.62 19.30
CA PHE A 79 11.15 9.64 18.45
C PHE A 79 12.60 9.28 18.15
N ARG A 80 12.99 9.35 16.88
CA ARG A 80 14.33 9.02 16.38
C ARG A 80 14.82 10.10 15.43
N GLU A 81 16.13 10.28 15.31
CA GLU A 81 16.68 11.21 14.32
C GLU A 81 16.37 10.77 12.89
N VAL A 82 16.03 11.72 12.01
CA VAL A 82 15.68 11.46 10.60
C VAL A 82 16.78 10.69 9.84
N ALA A 83 18.05 10.91 10.18
CA ALA A 83 19.18 10.22 9.54
C ALA A 83 19.19 8.69 9.76
N VAL A 84 18.43 8.17 10.73
CA VAL A 84 18.34 6.73 11.02
C VAL A 84 17.48 5.98 9.96
N PHE A 85 16.71 6.70 9.14
CA PHE A 85 15.83 6.10 8.11
C PHE A 85 16.49 5.99 6.73
N ASP A 86 17.76 6.38 6.61
CA ASP A 86 18.53 6.35 5.36
C ASP A 86 19.14 4.94 5.17
N TYR A 87 18.27 3.95 4.96
CA TYR A 87 18.69 2.63 4.51
C TYR A 87 18.96 2.66 3.02
N ASP A 88 20.08 2.08 2.60
CA ASP A 88 20.30 1.71 1.20
C ASP A 88 19.10 0.87 0.73
N GLU A 89 18.45 1.30 -0.35
CA GLU A 89 17.23 0.67 -0.83
C GLU A 89 17.48 -0.78 -1.26
N ASP A 90 18.72 -1.07 -1.69
CA ASP A 90 19.12 -2.38 -2.20
C ASP A 90 19.26 -3.45 -1.10
N ASP A 91 19.46 -3.06 0.16
CA ASP A 91 19.68 -3.96 1.30
C ASP A 91 18.47 -4.12 2.24
N ARG A 92 17.30 -3.58 1.86
CA ARG A 92 16.11 -3.65 2.72
C ARG A 92 15.61 -5.10 2.84
N PRO A 93 15.34 -5.59 4.06
CA PRO A 93 14.78 -6.91 4.24
C PRO A 93 13.36 -6.96 3.66
N MET A 94 12.99 -8.11 3.10
CA MET A 94 11.70 -8.34 2.44
C MET A 94 10.86 -9.32 3.26
N ILE A 95 9.56 -9.05 3.43
CA ILE A 95 8.60 -10.07 3.92
C ILE A 95 7.95 -10.76 2.73
N ALA A 96 7.74 -12.08 2.79
CA ALA A 96 7.09 -12.86 1.73
C ALA A 96 5.55 -12.64 1.67
N LEU A 97 5.12 -11.39 1.56
CA LEU A 97 3.74 -10.97 1.43
C LEU A 97 3.46 -10.51 -0.01
N ALA A 98 2.37 -11.01 -0.60
CA ALA A 98 1.95 -10.58 -1.92
C ALA A 98 1.53 -9.10 -1.90
N ARG A 99 1.82 -8.39 -2.99
CA ARG A 99 1.32 -7.02 -3.20
C ARG A 99 -0.20 -7.01 -3.29
N ASP A 100 -0.81 -5.92 -2.83
CA ASP A 100 -2.25 -5.70 -2.93
C ASP A 100 -2.64 -5.35 -4.36
N PHE A 101 -3.35 -6.26 -5.03
CA PHE A 101 -3.80 -6.12 -6.42
C PHE A 101 -4.82 -5.00 -6.63
N ARG A 102 -5.43 -4.46 -5.56
CA ARG A 102 -6.31 -3.29 -5.64
C ARG A 102 -5.53 -2.01 -5.95
N PHE A 103 -4.21 -2.01 -5.71
CA PHE A 103 -3.30 -0.88 -5.92
C PHE A 103 -2.05 -1.30 -6.73
N PRO A 104 -2.22 -1.78 -7.98
CA PRO A 104 -1.16 -2.46 -8.72
C PRO A 104 0.01 -1.55 -9.12
N ASP A 105 -0.28 -0.27 -9.35
CA ASP A 105 0.71 0.74 -9.75
C ASP A 105 1.22 1.58 -8.56
N ALA A 106 0.71 1.33 -7.35
CA ALA A 106 1.10 2.08 -6.16
C ALA A 106 2.38 1.53 -5.53
N SER A 107 3.15 2.42 -4.92
CA SER A 107 4.28 2.06 -4.07
C SER A 107 3.75 1.31 -2.84
N GLN A 108 4.26 0.10 -2.61
CA GLN A 108 3.83 -0.75 -1.50
C GLN A 108 5.03 -1.19 -0.67
N TYR A 109 4.84 -1.23 0.63
CA TYR A 109 5.90 -1.52 1.60
C TYR A 109 5.32 -2.17 2.84
N ALA A 110 6.20 -2.65 3.72
CA ALA A 110 5.84 -3.18 5.02
C ALA A 110 6.44 -2.35 6.15
N LEU A 111 5.76 -2.35 7.30
CA LEU A 111 6.29 -1.86 8.57
C LEU A 111 6.18 -2.97 9.60
N GLN A 112 7.21 -3.13 10.43
CA GLN A 112 7.10 -3.95 11.63
C GLN A 112 6.45 -3.12 12.74
N VAL A 113 5.40 -3.63 13.36
CA VAL A 113 4.74 -3.01 14.50
C VAL A 113 5.53 -3.32 15.76
N ALA A 114 5.91 -2.29 16.50
CA ALA A 114 6.53 -2.41 17.81
C ALA A 114 5.71 -1.68 18.88
N GLY A 115 5.50 -2.35 20.01
CA GLY A 115 4.74 -1.85 21.15
C GLY A 115 3.23 -2.00 21.02
N GLU A 116 2.52 -1.40 21.98
CA GLU A 116 1.13 -1.80 22.30
C GLU A 116 0.04 -0.83 21.80
N SER A 117 0.40 0.23 21.08
CA SER A 117 -0.56 1.28 20.68
C SER A 117 -1.66 0.82 19.73
N MET A 118 -1.45 -0.31 19.04
CA MET A 118 -2.39 -0.90 18.09
C MET A 118 -2.70 -2.37 18.41
N ASN A 119 -2.41 -2.82 19.64
CA ASN A 119 -2.36 -4.25 19.97
C ASN A 119 -3.67 -5.03 19.78
N ARG A 120 -4.84 -4.36 19.80
CA ARG A 120 -6.12 -5.02 19.51
C ARG A 120 -6.19 -5.52 18.06
N ARG A 121 -5.53 -4.81 17.14
CA ARG A 121 -5.55 -5.11 15.69
C ARG A 121 -4.23 -5.71 15.21
N TYR A 122 -3.12 -5.13 15.66
CA TYR A 122 -1.76 -5.52 15.30
C TYR A 122 -0.95 -5.69 16.58
N PRO A 123 -0.93 -6.91 17.15
CA PRO A 123 -0.03 -7.24 18.25
C PRO A 123 1.42 -6.93 17.91
N ASN A 124 2.22 -6.63 18.95
CA ASN A 124 3.66 -6.40 18.81
C ASN A 124 4.33 -7.51 17.97
N GLY A 125 5.21 -7.12 17.03
CA GLY A 125 5.87 -8.01 16.08
C GLY A 125 5.09 -8.28 14.79
N THR A 126 3.83 -7.83 14.69
CA THR A 126 3.06 -7.91 13.44
C THR A 126 3.72 -7.09 12.33
N PHE A 127 3.75 -7.61 11.11
CA PHE A 127 4.05 -6.80 9.93
C PHE A 127 2.76 -6.32 9.29
N VAL A 128 2.68 -5.04 8.94
CA VAL A 128 1.56 -4.48 8.17
C VAL A 128 2.00 -4.20 6.74
N SER A 129 1.14 -4.46 5.77
CA SER A 129 1.33 -4.00 4.39
C SER A 129 0.70 -2.61 4.23
N CYS A 130 1.43 -1.73 3.57
CA CYS A 130 1.04 -0.35 3.33
C CYS A 130 1.08 -0.04 1.84
N VAL A 131 0.15 0.80 1.41
CA VAL A 131 0.19 1.51 0.13
C VAL A 131 0.57 2.97 0.43
N ALA A 132 1.50 3.55 -0.33
CA ALA A 132 1.86 4.96 -0.18
C ALA A 132 0.63 5.86 -0.38
N TRP A 133 0.41 6.80 0.53
CA TRP A 133 -0.83 7.58 0.57
C TRP A 133 -1.04 8.38 -0.73
N ALA A 134 0.02 8.97 -1.26
CA ALA A 134 0.02 9.72 -2.52
C ALA A 134 -0.46 8.90 -3.72
N ASP A 135 -0.26 7.57 -3.69
CA ASP A 135 -0.61 6.67 -4.79
C ASP A 135 -2.01 6.06 -4.63
N THR A 136 -2.73 6.36 -3.54
CA THR A 136 -4.08 5.81 -3.30
C THR A 136 -5.15 6.47 -4.16
N GLY A 137 -4.86 7.62 -4.76
CA GLY A 137 -5.82 8.45 -5.49
C GLY A 137 -6.88 9.11 -4.59
N ARG A 138 -6.70 9.08 -3.26
CA ARG A 138 -7.63 9.68 -2.29
C ARG A 138 -7.16 11.07 -1.87
N MET A 139 -8.10 12.00 -1.76
CA MET A 139 -7.83 13.32 -1.20
C MET A 139 -7.82 13.27 0.33
N ASP A 140 -8.80 12.60 0.94
CA ASP A 140 -8.95 12.52 2.39
C ASP A 140 -9.06 11.07 2.90
N PRO A 141 -8.55 10.78 4.11
CA PRO A 141 -8.80 9.52 4.80
C PRO A 141 -10.27 9.38 5.21
N VAL A 142 -10.72 8.14 5.34
CA VAL A 142 -12.10 7.78 5.73
C VAL A 142 -12.08 7.14 7.11
N PRO A 143 -13.04 7.43 8.01
CA PRO A 143 -13.06 6.86 9.35
C PRO A 143 -12.91 5.33 9.36
N GLY A 144 -12.06 4.83 10.26
CA GLY A 144 -11.71 3.41 10.39
C GLY A 144 -10.52 2.95 9.55
N MET A 145 -10.00 3.77 8.63
CA MET A 145 -8.73 3.51 7.97
C MET A 145 -7.59 3.51 8.98
N CYS A 146 -6.71 2.52 8.89
CA CYS A 146 -5.45 2.55 9.62
C CYS A 146 -4.37 3.18 8.75
N LEU A 147 -3.73 4.22 9.25
CA LEU A 147 -2.74 5.01 8.54
C LEU A 147 -1.34 4.78 9.13
N HIS A 148 -0.34 4.72 8.25
CA HIS A 148 1.05 4.99 8.59
C HIS A 148 1.23 6.51 8.63
N VAL A 149 1.63 7.01 9.79
CA VAL A 149 1.80 8.42 10.09
C VAL A 149 3.21 8.65 10.63
N GLU A 150 3.84 9.71 10.13
CA GLU A 150 5.05 10.27 10.73
C GLU A 150 4.69 11.54 11.51
N ARG A 151 5.20 11.65 12.74
CA ARG A 151 5.15 12.90 13.52
C ARG A 151 6.55 13.49 13.58
N HIS A 152 6.70 14.70 13.08
CA HIS A 152 7.99 15.41 13.02
C HIS A 152 8.05 16.49 14.09
N GLN A 153 9.11 16.47 14.89
CA GLN A 153 9.42 17.44 15.93
C GLN A 153 10.88 17.88 15.78
N GLY A 154 11.12 18.92 14.99
CA GLY A 154 12.46 19.33 14.59
C GLY A 154 13.18 18.20 13.82
N PRO A 155 14.38 17.75 14.24
CA PRO A 155 15.11 16.67 13.56
C PRO A 155 14.62 15.27 13.97
N LEU A 156 13.62 15.18 14.84
CA LEU A 156 13.10 13.91 15.34
C LEU A 156 11.82 13.54 14.60
N VAL A 157 11.72 12.27 14.22
CA VAL A 157 10.53 11.67 13.64
C VAL A 157 10.07 10.47 14.46
N GLU A 158 8.77 10.37 14.68
CA GLU A 158 8.10 9.20 15.20
C GLU A 158 7.30 8.54 14.07
N VAL A 159 7.62 7.29 13.74
CA VAL A 159 6.86 6.45 12.82
C VAL A 159 5.81 5.67 13.60
N THR A 160 4.54 5.82 13.26
CA THR A 160 3.45 5.18 14.02
C THR A 160 2.26 4.77 13.16
N LEU A 161 1.43 3.86 13.69
CA LEU A 161 0.15 3.48 13.12
C LEU A 161 -1.00 4.07 13.95
N LYS A 162 -2.05 4.56 13.29
CA LYS A 162 -3.23 5.17 13.91
C LYS A 162 -4.49 4.90 13.12
N LEU A 163 -5.62 4.75 13.81
CA LEU A 163 -6.94 4.77 13.17
C LEU A 163 -7.37 6.20 12.93
N TYR A 164 -7.77 6.50 11.71
CA TYR A 164 -8.41 7.76 11.41
C TYR A 164 -9.85 7.76 11.94
N ALA A 165 -10.23 8.83 12.63
CA ALA A 165 -11.58 9.04 13.14
C ALA A 165 -12.00 10.51 12.98
N GLU A 166 -13.31 10.73 12.87
CA GLU A 166 -13.90 12.06 12.90
C GLU A 166 -14.92 12.13 14.03
N ARG A 167 -14.79 13.11 14.92
CA ARG A 167 -15.75 13.40 15.99
C ARG A 167 -15.76 14.88 16.31
N ASP A 168 -16.95 15.43 16.53
CA ASP A 168 -17.16 16.84 16.88
C ASP A 168 -16.52 17.83 15.89
N GLY A 169 -16.55 17.50 14.59
CA GLY A 169 -15.95 18.30 13.51
C GLY A 169 -14.42 18.30 13.51
N LYS A 170 -13.78 17.50 14.38
CA LYS A 170 -12.33 17.33 14.45
C LYS A 170 -11.91 15.99 13.88
N ARG A 171 -10.69 15.98 13.31
CA ARG A 171 -10.06 14.80 12.71
C ARG A 171 -8.99 14.26 13.64
N TRP A 172 -9.10 12.99 13.98
CA TRP A 172 -8.29 12.34 15.01
C TRP A 172 -7.52 11.15 14.45
N LEU A 173 -6.36 10.92 15.05
CA LEU A 173 -5.54 9.75 14.90
C LEU A 173 -5.56 8.98 16.22
N GLU A 174 -6.32 7.89 16.26
CA GLU A 174 -6.60 7.13 17.47
C GLU A 174 -5.71 5.88 17.58
N PRO A 175 -5.26 5.53 18.80
CA PRO A 175 -4.72 4.19 19.05
C PRO A 175 -5.85 3.14 19.04
N ASP A 176 -5.50 1.89 18.76
CA ASP A 176 -6.39 0.72 18.89
C ASP A 176 -5.80 -0.24 19.93
N SER A 177 -5.78 0.22 21.20
CA SER A 177 -5.04 -0.42 22.29
C SER A 177 -5.95 -0.88 23.43
N THR A 178 -5.53 -1.92 24.15
CA THR A 178 -6.07 -2.25 25.48
C THR A 178 -5.45 -1.39 26.59
N ASP A 179 -4.36 -0.69 26.31
CA ASP A 179 -3.66 0.17 27.26
C ASP A 179 -4.14 1.63 27.13
N GLY A 180 -4.77 2.13 28.19
CA GLY A 180 -5.32 3.49 28.23
C GLY A 180 -4.27 4.61 28.25
N ARG A 181 -2.98 4.32 28.32
CA ARG A 181 -1.90 5.33 28.26
C ARG A 181 -1.76 5.95 26.87
N PHE A 182 -2.08 5.20 25.81
CA PHE A 182 -2.07 5.75 24.45
C PHE A 182 -3.30 6.63 24.27
N LYS A 183 -3.08 7.90 23.88
CA LYS A 183 -4.14 8.89 23.69
C LYS A 183 -4.28 9.25 22.21
N PRO A 184 -5.49 9.59 21.74
CA PRO A 184 -5.70 10.19 20.43
C PRO A 184 -4.91 11.49 20.27
N ILE A 185 -4.46 11.76 19.06
CA ILE A 185 -3.86 13.04 18.66
C ILE A 185 -4.67 13.64 17.51
N GLU A 186 -4.71 14.97 17.41
CA GLU A 186 -5.38 15.64 16.30
C GLU A 186 -4.51 15.55 15.04
N ILE A 187 -5.10 15.21 13.88
CA ILE A 187 -4.33 14.98 12.63
C ILE A 187 -3.62 16.24 12.12
N ASN A 188 -4.12 17.42 12.48
CA ASN A 188 -3.58 18.68 12.00
C ASN A 188 -2.26 19.07 12.71
N GLY A 189 -1.83 18.30 13.72
CA GLY A 189 -0.66 18.63 14.52
C GLY A 189 -0.89 19.76 15.52
N ASP A 190 0.21 20.30 16.04
CA ASP A 190 0.27 21.47 16.93
C ASP A 190 1.51 22.32 16.60
N ASP A 191 1.69 23.45 17.29
CA ASP A 191 2.77 24.43 17.04
C ASP A 191 4.20 23.84 17.09
N GLY A 192 4.38 22.62 17.62
CA GLY A 192 5.67 21.93 17.69
C GLY A 192 5.73 20.60 16.93
N THR A 193 4.63 20.17 16.30
CA THR A 193 4.53 18.83 15.70
C THR A 193 3.85 18.89 14.34
N GLU A 194 4.59 18.56 13.29
CA GLU A 194 4.02 18.30 11.97
C GLU A 194 3.60 16.83 11.86
N ILE A 195 2.44 16.58 11.24
CA ILE A 195 1.90 15.23 11.04
C ILE A 195 1.79 14.97 9.54
N VAL A 196 2.42 13.90 9.09
CA VAL A 196 2.41 13.48 7.68
C VAL A 196 1.82 12.09 7.55
N VAL A 197 0.77 11.97 6.73
CA VAL A 197 0.21 10.66 6.35
C VAL A 197 1.05 10.08 5.21
N LYS A 198 1.73 8.97 5.49
CA LYS A 198 2.65 8.34 4.55
C LYS A 198 2.04 7.15 3.83
N GLY A 199 1.08 6.47 4.46
CA GLY A 199 0.46 5.30 3.83
C GLY A 199 -0.84 4.84 4.46
N LEU A 200 -1.56 4.03 3.68
CA LEU A 200 -2.74 3.30 4.09
C LEU A 200 -2.37 1.84 4.36
N VAL A 201 -2.68 1.33 5.55
CA VAL A 201 -2.53 -0.10 5.85
C VAL A 201 -3.63 -0.89 5.13
N THR A 202 -3.23 -1.89 4.35
CA THR A 202 -4.12 -2.72 3.53
C THR A 202 -4.26 -4.16 4.01
N GLY A 203 -3.35 -4.61 4.88
CA GLY A 203 -3.28 -5.97 5.40
C GLY A 203 -2.26 -6.10 6.51
N SER A 204 -2.22 -7.28 7.13
CA SER A 204 -1.23 -7.62 8.15
C SER A 204 -0.86 -9.10 8.09
N TRP A 205 0.34 -9.40 8.57
CA TRP A 205 0.95 -10.73 8.55
C TRP A 205 1.82 -10.94 9.80
N ARG A 206 1.88 -12.19 10.28
CA ARG A 206 2.77 -12.61 11.36
C ARG A 206 3.49 -13.88 10.91
N PRO A 207 4.83 -13.92 10.93
CA PRO A 207 5.54 -15.18 10.71
C PRO A 207 5.28 -16.14 11.87
N GLU A 208 5.11 -17.41 11.55
CA GLU A 208 5.26 -18.49 12.53
C GLU A 208 6.75 -18.74 12.76
N THR A 209 7.15 -18.95 14.01
CA THR A 209 8.51 -19.34 14.39
C THR A 209 8.49 -20.77 14.88
N PHE A 210 9.36 -21.61 14.32
CA PHE A 210 9.58 -22.97 14.78
C PHE A 210 10.94 -22.99 15.47
N ASP A 211 10.94 -23.10 16.80
CA ASP A 211 12.15 -23.31 17.61
C ASP A 211 12.67 -24.75 17.49
#